data_AF-A0A7Y4RAW8-F1
#
_entry.id   AF-A0A7Y4RAW8-F1
#
_cell.length_a   1.000
_cell.length_b   1.000
_cell.length_c   1.000
_cell.angle_alpha   90.00
_cell.angle_beta   90.00
_cell.angle_gamma   90.00
#
_symmetry.space_group_name_H-M   'P 1'
#
loop_
_entity.id
_entity.type
_entity.pdbx_description
1 polymer ?
#
loop_
_entity_poly.entity_id
_entity_poly.type
_entity_poly.pdbx_seq_one_letter_code
_entity_poly.pdbx_strand_id
1 'polypeptide(L)'
;MPETDYLSLNEAAAASPGRPHTSSVWRWCRKGVRARNGTTVKLPCVRAGGRVFILRDALQTFFAAVADADAEHFDRPTKPSPSVPHNGTRNAARREREIQAAETEARKRGIL
;
A
#
# COMPACT_ATOMS: atom_id res chain seq x y z
N MET A 1 27.32 -3.99 26.35
CA MET A 1 25.86 -4.18 26.31
C MET A 1 25.36 -3.24 25.23
N PRO A 2 24.61 -3.67 24.21
CA PRO A 2 23.97 -2.70 23.31
C PRO A 2 23.10 -1.78 24.18
N GLU A 3 23.27 -0.48 24.00
CA GLU A 3 22.48 0.53 24.69
C GLU A 3 21.05 0.40 24.15
N THR A 4 20.15 -0.21 24.93
CA THR A 4 18.76 -0.41 24.53
C THR A 4 18.02 0.92 24.57
N ASP A 5 18.21 1.72 23.52
CA ASP A 5 17.56 3.02 23.38
C ASP A 5 16.10 2.83 22.94
N TYR A 6 15.18 3.25 23.82
CA TYR A 6 13.74 3.19 23.60
C TYR A 6 13.24 4.53 23.08
N LEU A 7 12.68 4.52 21.88
CA LEU A 7 12.10 5.70 21.23
C LEU A 7 10.60 5.77 21.49
N SER A 8 10.11 6.95 21.83
CA SER A 8 8.68 7.25 21.72
C SER A 8 8.24 7.21 20.24
N LEU A 9 6.92 7.15 20.00
CA LEU A 9 6.39 7.17 18.63
C LEU A 9 6.84 8.41 17.82
N ASN A 10 6.98 9.57 18.47
CA ASN A 10 7.44 10.79 17.80
C ASN A 10 8.93 10.73 17.44
N GLU A 11 9.76 10.19 18.32
CA GLU A 11 11.19 10.00 18.05
C GLU A 11 11.42 8.94 16.98
N ALA A 12 10.65 7.85 17.01
CA ALA A 12 10.66 6.84 15.97
C ALA A 12 10.24 7.40 14.60
N ALA A 13 9.23 8.27 14.57
CA ALA A 13 8.84 8.99 13.37
C ALA A 13 9.96 9.90 12.84
N ALA A 14 10.63 10.64 13.73
CA ALA A 14 11.75 11.50 13.35
C ALA A 14 12.99 10.71 12.88
N ALA A 15 13.26 9.55 13.47
CA ALA A 15 14.35 8.65 13.09
C ALA A 15 14.06 7.86 11.81
N SER A 16 12.79 7.74 11.43
CA SER A 16 12.39 6.99 10.23
C SER A 16 12.67 7.78 8.95
N PRO A 17 13.14 7.12 7.87
CA PRO A 17 13.32 7.75 6.57
C PRO A 17 12.04 8.43 6.09
N GLY A 18 12.16 9.63 5.52
CA GLY A 18 11.00 10.41 5.04
C GLY A 18 10.14 11.03 6.15
N ARG A 19 10.52 10.88 7.43
CA ARG A 19 9.86 11.50 8.60
C ARG A 19 8.34 11.35 8.56
N PRO A 20 7.81 10.12 8.50
CA PRO A 20 6.38 9.86 8.43
C PRO A 20 5.65 10.43 9.64
N HIS A 21 4.36 10.73 9.50
CA HIS A 21 3.55 11.14 10.64
C HIS A 21 3.47 10.03 11.71
N THR A 22 3.41 10.41 12.98
CA THR A 22 3.37 9.51 14.15
C THR A 22 2.26 8.45 14.05
N SER A 23 1.12 8.79 13.45
CA SER A 23 0.03 7.83 13.21
C SER A 23 0.41 6.69 12.27
N SER A 24 1.33 6.92 11.34
CA SER A 24 1.87 5.90 10.43
C SER A 24 2.71 4.90 11.21
N VAL A 25 3.60 5.39 12.07
CA VAL A 25 4.41 4.54 12.95
C VAL A 25 3.52 3.72 13.86
N TRP A 26 2.49 4.33 14.47
CA TRP A 26 1.50 3.59 15.25
C TRP A 26 0.78 2.50 14.44
N ARG A 27 0.43 2.79 13.19
CA ARG A 27 -0.18 1.82 12.28
C ARG A 27 0.78 0.67 11.97
N TRP A 28 2.07 0.92 11.81
CA TRP A 28 3.09 -0.13 11.62
C TRP A 28 3.18 -1.05 12.83
N CYS A 29 3.08 -0.50 14.05
CA CYS A 29 3.05 -1.31 15.26
C CYS A 29 1.80 -2.22 15.33
N ARG A 30 0.62 -1.72 14.92
CA ARG A 30 -0.65 -2.45 15.10
C ARG A 30 -1.09 -3.32 13.95
N LYS A 31 -0.94 -2.80 12.74
CA LYS A 31 -1.38 -3.47 11.51
C LYS A 31 -0.20 -3.96 10.69
N GLY A 32 0.93 -3.27 10.77
CA GLY A 32 2.08 -3.52 9.91
C GLY A 32 1.98 -2.81 8.57
N VAL A 33 3.00 -3.03 7.76
CA VAL A 33 3.09 -2.60 6.36
C VAL A 33 2.95 -3.84 5.49
N ARG A 34 2.07 -3.75 4.48
CA ARG A 34 1.91 -4.79 3.48
C ARG A 34 2.97 -4.59 2.40
N ALA A 35 3.90 -5.52 2.31
CA ALA A 35 4.92 -5.55 1.27
C ALA A 35 4.34 -6.00 -0.08
N ARG A 36 5.10 -5.80 -1.16
CA ARG A 36 4.68 -6.10 -2.54
C ARG A 36 4.48 -7.59 -2.79
N ASN A 37 5.22 -8.45 -2.09
CA ASN A 37 5.02 -9.91 -2.12
C ASN A 37 3.72 -10.35 -1.41
N GLY A 38 2.98 -9.44 -0.77
CA GLY A 38 1.73 -9.70 -0.06
C GLY A 38 1.89 -10.06 1.41
N THR A 39 3.12 -10.17 1.90
CA THR A 39 3.42 -10.36 3.33
C THR A 39 3.16 -9.08 4.12
N THR A 40 2.97 -9.21 5.42
CA THR A 40 2.77 -8.05 6.32
C THR A 40 3.87 -8.04 7.37
N VAL A 41 4.73 -7.02 7.31
CA VAL A 41 5.81 -6.81 8.27
C VAL A 41 5.30 -5.88 9.37
N LYS A 42 5.46 -6.25 10.63
CA LYS A 42 5.02 -5.46 11.79
C LYS A 42 6.22 -4.90 12.54
N LEU A 43 6.09 -3.68 13.02
CA LEU A 43 7.10 -3.04 13.86
C LEU A 43 6.91 -3.47 15.32
N PRO A 44 7.89 -4.12 15.97
CA PRO A 44 7.82 -4.45 17.39
C PRO A 44 7.76 -3.18 18.25
N CYS A 45 6.87 -3.18 19.25
CA CYS A 45 6.76 -2.08 20.20
C CYS A 45 6.48 -2.61 21.61
N VAL A 46 7.01 -1.91 22.60
CA VAL A 46 6.76 -2.15 24.03
C VAL A 46 5.79 -1.08 24.53
N ARG A 47 4.79 -1.49 25.30
CA ARG A 47 3.90 -0.55 25.99
C ARG A 47 4.33 -0.44 27.46
N ALA A 48 4.63 0.77 27.91
CA ALA A 48 4.90 1.06 29.31
C ALA A 48 3.93 2.15 29.79
N GLY A 49 3.02 1.75 30.68
CA GLY A 49 1.89 2.59 31.09
C GLY A 49 0.99 2.98 29.90
N GLY A 50 0.69 4.28 29.79
CA GLY A 50 -0.11 4.84 28.70
C GLY A 50 0.67 5.13 27.42
N ARG A 51 1.97 4.83 27.37
CA ARG A 51 2.86 5.18 26.25
C ARG A 51 3.38 3.95 25.53
N VAL A 52 3.72 4.15 24.25
CA VAL A 52 4.26 3.12 23.35
C VAL A 52 5.67 3.53 22.98
N PHE A 53 6.59 2.57 23.10
CA PHE A 53 8.01 2.71 22.85
C PHE A 53 8.47 1.69 21.81
N ILE A 54 9.49 2.03 21.07
CA ILE A 54 10.08 1.23 20.00
C ILE A 54 11.58 1.15 20.27
N LEU A 55 12.16 -0.04 20.25
CA LEU A 55 13.62 -0.15 20.30
C LEU A 55 14.20 0.45 19.02
N ARG A 56 15.25 1.26 19.13
CA ARG A 56 15.92 1.86 17.97
C ARG A 56 16.30 0.82 16.91
N ASP A 57 16.87 -0.31 17.32
CA ASP A 57 17.29 -1.39 16.41
C ASP A 57 16.11 -2.10 15.73
N ALA A 58 14.93 -2.08 16.37
CA ALA A 58 13.72 -2.65 15.79
C ALA A 58 13.26 -1.87 14.55
N LEU A 59 13.53 -0.57 14.45
CA LEU A 59 13.25 0.22 13.24
C LEU A 59 14.12 -0.24 12.07
N GLN A 60 15.42 -0.43 12.29
CA GLN A 60 16.33 -0.88 11.23
C GLN A 60 15.93 -2.27 10.74
N THR A 61 15.69 -3.20 11.67
CA THR A 61 15.25 -4.57 11.36
C THR A 61 13.91 -4.56 10.60
N PHE A 62 12.98 -3.71 11.01
CA PHE A 62 11.69 -3.56 10.35
C PHE A 62 11.82 -3.08 8.90
N PHE A 63 12.63 -2.04 8.64
CA PHE A 63 12.80 -1.53 7.28
C PHE A 63 13.55 -2.52 6.39
N ALA A 64 14.56 -3.21 6.91
CA ALA A 64 15.24 -4.30 6.20
C ALA A 64 14.24 -5.39 5.79
N ALA A 65 13.41 -5.87 6.72
CA ALA A 65 12.41 -6.89 6.42
C ALA A 65 11.35 -6.42 5.40
N VAL A 66 10.96 -5.14 5.40
CA VAL A 66 10.07 -4.59 4.36
C VAL A 66 10.77 -4.56 3.01
N ALA A 67 12.03 -4.13 2.96
CA ALA A 67 12.82 -4.07 1.74
C ALA A 67 13.06 -5.47 1.14
N ASP A 68 13.39 -6.45 1.97
CA ASP A 68 13.59 -7.85 1.55
C ASP A 68 12.30 -8.43 0.97
N ALA A 69 11.16 -8.22 1.63
CA ALA A 69 9.86 -8.65 1.15
C ALA A 69 9.44 -7.95 -0.16
N ASP A 70 9.87 -6.72 -0.38
CA ASP A 70 9.68 -6.02 -1.65
C ASP A 70 10.61 -6.56 -2.73
N ALA A 71 11.88 -6.85 -2.42
CA ALA A 71 12.84 -7.45 -3.36
C ALA A 71 12.39 -8.82 -3.87
N GLU A 72 11.88 -9.68 -2.98
CA GLU A 72 11.30 -10.98 -3.35
C GLU A 72 10.20 -10.89 -4.41
N HIS A 73 9.44 -9.80 -4.44
CA HIS A 73 8.41 -9.59 -5.46
C HIS A 73 9.02 -9.32 -6.84
N PHE A 74 10.11 -8.55 -6.89
CA PHE A 74 10.76 -8.15 -8.13
C PHE A 74 11.67 -9.25 -8.70
N ASP A 75 12.32 -10.02 -7.84
CA ASP A 75 13.18 -11.14 -8.25
C ASP A 75 12.39 -12.36 -8.73
N ARG A 76 11.07 -12.38 -8.46
CA ARG A 76 10.21 -13.46 -8.89
C ARG A 76 10.12 -13.46 -10.42
N PRO A 77 10.53 -14.54 -11.11
CA PRO A 77 10.41 -14.61 -12.56
C PRO A 77 8.93 -14.44 -12.93
N THR A 78 8.63 -13.34 -13.62
CA THR A 78 7.29 -12.99 -14.06
C THR A 78 6.84 -14.03 -15.08
N LYS A 79 6.13 -15.05 -14.61
CA LYS A 79 5.30 -15.84 -15.52
C LYS A 79 4.26 -14.87 -16.07
N PRO A 80 4.17 -14.64 -17.40
CA PRO A 80 3.15 -13.75 -17.94
C PRO A 80 1.80 -14.32 -17.53
N SER A 81 1.15 -13.67 -16.57
CA SER A 81 -0.24 -13.98 -16.27
C SER A 81 -1.04 -13.51 -17.49
N PRO A 82 -1.93 -14.33 -18.06
CA PRO A 82 -2.84 -13.84 -19.06
C PRO A 82 -3.55 -12.62 -18.49
N SER A 83 -3.48 -11.50 -19.21
CA SER A 83 -4.27 -10.32 -18.92
C SER A 83 -5.73 -10.71 -19.06
N VAL A 84 -6.38 -11.06 -17.94
CA VAL A 84 -7.82 -11.22 -17.94
C VAL A 84 -8.38 -9.82 -18.19
N PRO A 85 -9.06 -9.56 -19.32
CA PRO A 85 -9.66 -8.27 -19.55
C PRO A 85 -10.57 -7.99 -18.37
N HIS A 86 -10.36 -6.84 -17.72
CA HIS A 86 -11.18 -6.43 -16.60
C HIS A 86 -12.58 -6.23 -17.17
N ASN A 87 -13.48 -7.19 -16.94
CA ASN A 87 -14.86 -7.11 -17.33
C ASN A 87 -15.48 -5.97 -16.52
N GLY A 88 -15.35 -4.75 -17.05
CA GLY A 88 -15.98 -3.56 -16.54
C GLY A 88 -17.47 -3.71 -16.74
N THR A 89 -18.12 -4.45 -15.84
CA THR A 89 -19.57 -4.64 -15.70
C THR A 89 -20.31 -3.33 -15.41
N ARG A 90 -19.65 -2.17 -15.54
CA ARG A 90 -20.16 -0.90 -15.07
C ARG A 90 -20.85 -0.04 -16.10
N ASN A 91 -21.01 -0.39 -17.38
CA ASN A 91 -21.87 0.41 -18.27
C ASN A 91 -22.21 -0.16 -19.66
N ALA A 92 -22.61 -1.44 -19.77
CA ALA A 92 -23.19 -1.94 -21.02
C ALA A 92 -24.43 -1.10 -21.43
N ALA A 93 -25.31 -0.82 -20.46
CA ALA A 93 -26.51 -0.01 -20.67
C ALA A 93 -26.22 1.46 -21.06
N ARG A 94 -25.12 2.06 -20.59
CA ARG A 94 -24.74 3.42 -21.00
C ARG A 94 -24.11 3.44 -22.39
N ARG A 95 -23.32 2.43 -22.75
CA ARG A 95 -22.83 2.28 -24.13
C ARG A 95 -23.99 2.17 -25.11
N GLU A 96 -25.00 1.38 -24.79
CA GLU A 96 -26.21 1.25 -25.62
C GLU A 96 -26.94 2.59 -25.79
N ARG A 97 -27.11 3.35 -24.70
CA ARG A 97 -27.72 4.69 -24.75
C ARG A 97 -26.89 5.70 -25.53
N GLU A 98 -25.56 5.65 -25.40
CA GLU A 98 -24.65 6.51 -26.15
C GLU A 98 -24.67 6.18 -27.65
N ILE A 99 -24.78 4.89 -28.02
CA ILE A 99 -24.95 4.44 -29.41
C ILE A 99 -26.29 4.93 -29.97
N GLN A 100 -27.40 4.73 -29.24
CA GLN A 100 -28.73 5.19 -29.67
C GLN A 100 -28.82 6.72 -29.77
N ALA A 101 -28.17 7.44 -28.85
CA ALA A 101 -28.07 8.90 -28.92
C ALA A 101 -27.26 9.36 -30.14
N ALA A 102 -26.16 8.67 -30.46
CA ALA A 102 -25.36 8.97 -31.64
C ALA A 102 -26.11 8.66 -32.95
N GLU A 103 -26.85 7.55 -33.02
CA GLU A 103 -27.65 7.17 -34.18
C GLU A 103 -28.80 8.16 -34.44
N THR A 104 -29.49 8.59 -33.38
CA THR A 104 -30.57 9.58 -33.49
C THR A 104 -30.04 10.95 -33.93
N GLU A 105 -28.88 11.37 -33.42
CA GLU A 105 -28.19 12.59 -33.85
C GLU A 105 -27.74 12.51 -35.32
N ALA A 106 -27.16 11.39 -35.75
CA ALA A 106 -26.70 11.19 -37.12
C ALA A 106 -27.87 11.19 -38.12
N ARG A 107 -29.00 10.55 -37.76
CA ARG A 107 -30.23 10.56 -38.56
C ARG A 107 -30.84 11.95 -38.66
N LYS A 108 -30.84 12.72 -37.56
CA LYS A 108 -31.32 14.11 -37.53
C LYS A 108 -30.47 15.02 -38.43
N ARG A 109 -29.17 14.73 -38.56
CA ARG A 109 -28.22 15.46 -39.42
C ARG A 109 -28.19 14.94 -40.86
N GLY A 110 -28.96 13.89 -41.19
CA GLY A 110 -29.04 13.32 -42.54
C GLY A 110 -27.76 12.64 -43.02
N ILE A 111 -26.91 12.21 -42.08
CA ILE A 111 -25.63 11.54 -42.37
C ILE A 111 -25.85 10.01 -42.50
N LEU A 112 -27.02 9.52 -42.08
CA LEU A 112 -27.53 8.15 -42.17
C LEU A 112 -29.01 8.16 -42.57
#